data_AF-A0A8H3D356-F1
#
_entry.id   AF-A0A8H3D356-F1
#
_cell.length_a   1.000
_cell.length_b   1.000
_cell.length_c   1.000
_cell.angle_alpha   90.00
_cell.angle_beta   90.00
_cell.angle_gamma   90.00
#
_symmetry.space_group_name_H-M   'P 1'
#
loop_
_entity.id
_entity.type
_entity.pdbx_description
1 polymer ?
#
loop_
_entity_poly.entity_id
_entity_poly.type
_entity_poly.pdbx_seq_one_letter_code
_entity_poly.pdbx_strand_id
1 'polypeptide(L)'
;MSTTPYGPELIANMETAMHDIRLSITLGVVGYALLIYDHVLTFTDEVQFIWKAKKSPVVIMFLLNRYITPIVLAIDLYDKGGIATYSSQTFCTTWYFTEAMWYIISFGITHALVAMRILLASLVTKAHTVHFEPLLKVCYLTIAPF
;
A
#
# COMPACT_ATOMS: atom_id res chain seq x y z
N MET A 1 -4.17 -34.81 38.09
CA MET A 1 -5.14 -35.18 37.04
C MET A 1 -5.90 -33.92 36.71
N SER A 2 -5.55 -33.24 35.63
CA SER A 2 -6.03 -31.89 35.27
C SER A 2 -7.47 -31.93 34.77
N THR A 3 -8.38 -31.32 35.52
CA THR A 3 -9.82 -31.26 35.28
C THR A 3 -10.21 -30.02 34.48
N THR A 4 -9.87 -29.97 33.19
CA THR A 4 -10.48 -28.99 32.29
C THR A 4 -11.75 -29.58 31.68
N PRO A 5 -12.92 -28.91 31.75
CA PRO A 5 -14.20 -29.42 31.23
C PRO A 5 -14.31 -29.36 29.69
N TYR A 6 -13.19 -29.13 28.98
CA TYR A 6 -13.14 -28.85 27.55
C TYR A 6 -12.65 -30.06 26.76
N GLY A 7 -13.32 -30.35 25.63
CA GLY A 7 -12.93 -31.44 24.74
C GLY A 7 -11.58 -31.17 24.04
N PRO A 8 -10.84 -32.22 23.64
CA PRO A 8 -9.51 -32.09 23.02
C PRO A 8 -9.53 -31.28 21.71
N GLU A 9 -10.65 -31.35 20.97
CA GLU A 9 -10.85 -30.58 19.74
C GLU A 9 -10.90 -29.07 19.99
N LEU A 10 -11.55 -28.64 21.07
CA LEU A 10 -11.64 -27.20 21.40
C LEU A 10 -10.26 -26.63 21.76
N ILE A 11 -9.45 -27.39 22.50
CA ILE A 11 -8.09 -26.98 22.88
C ILE A 11 -7.24 -26.81 21.62
N ALA A 12 -7.31 -27.75 20.68
CA ALA A 12 -6.59 -27.68 19.40
C ALA A 12 -7.02 -26.48 18.53
N ASN A 13 -8.33 -26.20 18.48
CA ASN A 13 -8.87 -25.05 17.74
C ASN A 13 -8.41 -23.72 18.35
N MET A 14 -8.39 -23.61 19.68
CA MET A 14 -7.91 -22.41 20.37
C MET A 14 -6.42 -22.19 20.19
N GLU A 15 -5.61 -23.25 20.25
CA GLU A 15 -4.17 -23.17 19.99
C GLU A 15 -3.88 -22.66 18.57
N THR A 16 -4.59 -23.20 17.58
CA THR A 16 -4.47 -22.77 16.18
C THR A 16 -4.86 -21.30 16.02
N ALA A 17 -6.01 -20.89 16.57
CA ALA A 17 -6.47 -19.50 16.51
C ALA A 17 -5.47 -18.53 17.17
N MET A 18 -4.85 -18.92 18.29
CA MET A 18 -3.81 -18.11 18.94
C MET A 18 -2.57 -17.94 18.07
N HIS A 19 -2.15 -18.98 17.35
CA HIS A 19 -1.05 -18.89 16.41
C HIS A 19 -1.36 -17.93 15.26
N ASP A 20 -2.55 -18.02 14.68
CA ASP A 20 -2.98 -17.16 13.57
C ASP A 20 -3.04 -15.67 13.98
N ILE A 21 -3.52 -15.39 15.21
CA ILE A 21 -3.55 -14.02 15.76
C ILE A 21 -2.12 -13.48 15.92
N ARG A 22 -1.20 -14.28 16.50
CA ARG A 22 0.20 -13.85 16.68
C ARG A 22 0.91 -13.58 15.37
N LEU A 23 0.69 -14.42 14.37
CA LEU A 23 1.20 -14.20 13.02
C LEU A 23 0.68 -12.88 12.44
N SER A 24 -0.63 -12.65 12.54
CA SER A 24 -1.26 -11.43 12.06
C SER A 24 -0.69 -10.16 12.70
N ILE A 25 -0.51 -10.17 14.03
CA ILE A 25 0.07 -9.03 14.78
C ILE A 25 1.52 -8.80 14.35
N THR A 26 2.33 -9.87 14.28
CA THR A 26 3.74 -9.78 13.90
C THR A 26 3.89 -9.21 12.49
N LEU A 27 3.11 -9.70 11.54
CA LEU A 27 3.09 -9.20 10.17
C LEU A 27 2.61 -7.74 10.10
N GLY A 28 1.60 -7.38 10.91
CA GLY A 28 1.14 -6.00 11.03
C GLY A 28 2.24 -5.04 11.49
N VAL A 29 2.98 -5.42 12.53
CA VAL A 29 4.09 -4.59 13.07
C VAL A 29 5.23 -4.46 12.05
N VAL A 30 5.63 -5.57 11.43
CA VAL A 30 6.68 -5.57 10.40
C VAL A 30 6.26 -4.75 9.19
N GLY A 31 5.03 -4.94 8.71
CA GLY A 31 4.47 -4.20 7.58
C GLY A 31 4.40 -2.70 7.87
N TYR A 32 3.97 -2.31 9.07
CA TYR A 32 3.96 -0.92 9.50
C TYR A 32 5.37 -0.31 9.55
N ALA A 33 6.35 -1.03 10.11
CA ALA A 33 7.73 -0.55 10.17
C ALA A 33 8.31 -0.32 8.76
N LEU A 34 8.07 -1.25 7.82
CA LEU A 34 8.47 -1.10 6.43
C LEU A 34 7.77 0.08 5.74
N LEU A 35 6.48 0.28 6.00
CA LEU A 35 5.72 1.41 5.46
C LEU A 35 6.31 2.75 5.92
N ILE A 36 6.60 2.88 7.22
CA ILE A 36 7.22 4.10 7.76
C ILE A 36 8.62 4.30 7.19
N TYR A 37 9.40 3.24 7.06
CA TYR A 37 10.73 3.29 6.46
C TYR A 37 10.67 3.82 5.01
N ASP A 38 9.79 3.27 4.18
CA ASP A 38 9.58 3.76 2.81
C ASP A 38 9.13 5.23 2.79
N HIS A 39 8.26 5.61 3.73
CA HIS A 39 7.77 6.96 3.85
C HIS A 39 8.89 7.97 4.12
N VAL A 40 9.81 7.64 5.03
CA VAL A 40 10.97 8.48 5.36
C VAL A 40 11.94 8.55 4.19
N LEU A 41 12.23 7.41 3.55
CA LEU A 41 13.18 7.33 2.46
C LEU A 41 12.76 8.20 1.27
N THR A 42 11.47 8.18 0.93
CA THR A 42 10.94 8.89 -0.25
C THR A 42 10.40 10.29 0.08
N PHE A 43 10.54 10.76 1.33
CA PHE A 43 10.03 12.06 1.77
C PHE A 43 10.78 13.22 1.11
N THR A 44 12.11 13.13 1.00
CA THR A 44 12.94 14.20 0.40
C THR A 44 12.54 14.46 -1.05
N ASP A 45 12.40 13.40 -1.83
CA ASP A 45 11.94 13.47 -3.22
C ASP A 45 10.49 13.98 -3.30
N GLU A 46 9.62 13.58 -2.36
CA GLU A 46 8.25 14.09 -2.31
C GLU A 46 8.21 15.61 -2.15
N VAL A 47 8.98 16.17 -1.21
CA VAL A 47 9.02 17.61 -0.97
C VAL A 47 9.55 18.35 -2.20
N GLN A 48 10.52 17.76 -2.90
CA GLN A 48 11.08 18.37 -4.10
C GLN A 48 10.11 18.33 -5.29
N PHE A 49 9.45 17.20 -5.54
CA PHE A 49 8.71 16.98 -6.78
C PHE A 49 7.18 17.10 -6.64
N ILE A 50 6.62 16.71 -5.50
CA ILE A 50 5.15 16.69 -5.29
C ILE A 50 4.68 17.99 -4.63
N TRP A 51 5.40 18.47 -3.61
CA TRP A 51 4.95 19.65 -2.85
C TRP A 51 5.04 20.92 -3.66
N LYS A 52 6.09 21.04 -4.48
CA LYS A 52 6.34 22.17 -5.39
C LYS A 52 5.58 22.07 -6.71
N ALA A 53 5.03 20.90 -7.06
CA ALA A 53 4.24 20.74 -8.28
C ALA A 53 2.90 21.46 -8.20
N LYS A 54 2.30 21.72 -9.37
CA LYS A 54 0.93 22.24 -9.47
C LYS A 54 -0.01 21.26 -8.76
N LYS A 55 -0.82 21.79 -7.84
CA LYS A 55 -1.81 21.02 -7.07
C LYS A 55 -2.89 20.48 -8.01
N SER A 56 -2.70 19.27 -8.51
CA SER A 56 -3.71 18.54 -9.28
C SER A 56 -4.49 17.60 -8.35
N PRO A 57 -5.73 17.20 -8.72
CA PRO A 57 -6.49 16.22 -7.95
C PRO A 57 -5.73 14.92 -7.68
N VAL A 58 -4.92 14.48 -8.65
CA VAL A 58 -4.07 13.29 -8.56
C VAL A 58 -3.02 13.42 -7.46
N VAL A 59 -2.37 14.59 -7.36
CA VAL A 59 -1.39 14.89 -6.30
C VAL A 59 -2.06 14.89 -4.94
N ILE A 60 -3.25 15.48 -4.82
CA ILE A 60 -3.99 15.53 -3.56
C ILE A 60 -4.40 14.13 -3.12
N MET A 61 -4.98 13.32 -4.00
CA MET A 61 -5.36 11.93 -3.70
C MET A 61 -4.15 11.06 -3.32
N PHE A 62 -3.01 11.26 -3.99
CA PHE A 62 -1.76 10.58 -3.63
C PHE A 62 -1.33 10.94 -2.20
N LEU A 63 -1.27 12.23 -1.86
CA LEU A 63 -0.87 12.68 -0.52
C LEU A 63 -1.84 12.17 0.54
N LEU A 64 -3.15 12.29 0.32
CA LEU A 64 -4.15 11.79 1.27
C LEU A 64 -3.95 10.29 1.54
N ASN A 65 -3.81 9.48 0.49
CA ASN A 65 -3.59 8.05 0.68
C ASN A 65 -2.29 7.76 1.44
N ARG A 66 -1.22 8.49 1.12
CA ARG A 66 0.12 8.29 1.68
C ARG A 66 0.21 8.66 3.17
N TYR A 67 -0.51 9.69 3.62
CA TYR A 67 -0.48 10.13 5.03
C TYR A 67 -1.59 9.53 5.89
N ILE A 68 -2.76 9.23 5.34
CA ILE A 68 -3.87 8.63 6.12
C ILE A 68 -3.61 7.15 6.37
N THR A 69 -3.05 6.41 5.40
CA THR A 69 -2.82 4.95 5.56
C THR A 69 -1.93 4.59 6.76
N PRO A 70 -0.79 5.25 7.01
CA PRO A 70 -0.01 5.03 8.22
C PRO A 70 -0.78 5.34 9.52
N ILE A 71 -1.69 6.31 9.51
CA ILE A 71 -2.51 6.64 10.69
C ILE A 71 -3.52 5.52 10.97
N VAL A 72 -4.19 5.03 9.93
CA VAL A 72 -5.14 3.91 10.04
C VAL A 72 -4.44 2.66 10.57
N LEU A 73 -3.28 2.31 9.99
CA LEU A 73 -2.50 1.16 10.45
C LEU A 73 -1.97 1.32 11.89
N ALA A 74 -1.64 2.53 12.32
CA ALA A 74 -1.24 2.78 13.70
C ALA A 74 -2.39 2.51 14.69
N ILE A 75 -3.63 2.89 14.33
CA ILE A 75 -4.82 2.62 15.14
C ILE A 75 -5.13 1.12 15.13
N ASP A 76 -4.95 0.43 14.01
CA ASP A 76 -5.10 -1.03 13.93
C ASP A 76 -4.11 -1.77 14.83
N LEU A 77 -2.84 -1.33 14.86
CA LEU A 77 -1.85 -1.88 15.78
C LEU A 77 -2.18 -1.59 17.24
N TYR A 78 -2.78 -0.42 17.52
CA TYR A 78 -3.22 -0.10 18.88
C TYR A 78 -4.37 -1.00 19.34
N ASP A 79 -5.41 -1.17 18.53
CA ASP A 79 -6.62 -1.93 18.89
C ASP A 79 -6.40 -3.45 18.75
N LYS A 80 -5.92 -3.93 17.60
CA LYS A 80 -5.75 -5.35 17.28
C LYS A 80 -4.39 -5.92 17.67
N GLY A 81 -3.38 -5.08 17.84
CA GLY A 81 -2.03 -5.49 18.23
C GLY A 81 -1.88 -5.86 19.70
N GLY A 82 -2.96 -5.78 20.50
CA GLY A 82 -2.95 -6.13 21.92
C GLY A 82 -2.32 -5.06 22.82
N ILE A 83 -2.13 -3.84 22.31
CA ILE A 83 -1.63 -2.69 23.08
C ILE A 83 -2.78 -2.05 23.88
N ALA A 84 -3.97 -1.97 23.29
CA ALA A 84 -5.16 -1.47 23.98
C ALA A 84 -5.61 -2.45 25.07
N THR A 85 -5.62 -1.98 26.32
CA THR A 85 -6.15 -2.74 27.48
C THR A 85 -7.67 -2.73 27.57
N TYR A 86 -8.33 -1.72 26.98
CA TYR A 86 -9.79 -1.62 26.93
C TYR A 86 -10.21 -0.75 25.74
N SER A 87 -11.02 -1.32 24.86
CA SER A 87 -11.61 -0.65 23.70
C SER A 87 -13.13 -0.82 23.77
N SER A 88 -13.88 0.26 23.53
CA SER A 88 -15.35 0.17 23.60
C SER A 88 -15.88 -0.65 22.43
N GLN A 89 -16.90 -1.50 22.66
CA GLN A 89 -17.50 -2.33 21.61
C GLN A 89 -17.98 -1.50 20.42
N THR A 90 -18.55 -0.31 20.69
CA THR A 90 -19.01 0.61 19.64
C THR A 90 -17.85 1.13 18.80
N PHE A 91 -16.74 1.51 19.43
CA PHE A 91 -15.54 1.94 18.72
C PHE A 91 -14.99 0.82 17.84
N CYS A 92 -14.83 -0.39 18.36
CA CYS A 92 -14.32 -1.54 17.60
C CYS A 92 -15.16 -1.81 16.35
N THR A 93 -16.49 -1.89 16.49
CA THR A 93 -17.38 -2.16 15.36
C THR A 93 -17.32 -1.04 14.32
N THR A 94 -17.41 0.22 14.73
CA THR A 94 -17.35 1.37 13.81
C THR A 94 -15.99 1.49 13.13
N TRP A 95 -14.91 1.27 13.88
CA TRP A 95 -13.54 1.31 13.36
C TRP A 95 -13.35 0.25 12.28
N TYR A 96 -13.76 -0.99 12.54
CA TYR A 96 -13.65 -2.10 11.59
C TYR A 96 -14.29 -1.79 10.24
N PHE A 97 -15.51 -1.25 10.23
CA PHE A 97 -16.17 -0.85 8.98
C PHE A 97 -15.47 0.34 8.30
N THR A 98 -15.02 1.32 9.07
CA THR A 98 -14.35 2.51 8.55
C THR A 98 -13.03 2.16 7.88
N GLU A 99 -12.22 1.33 8.54
CA GLU A 99 -10.98 0.76 8.02
C GLU A 99 -11.22 -0.02 6.72
N ALA A 100 -12.22 -0.91 6.70
CA ALA A 100 -12.54 -1.69 5.51
C ALA A 100 -12.89 -0.79 4.31
N MET A 101 -13.67 0.27 4.52
CA MET A 101 -13.99 1.24 3.47
C MET A 101 -12.74 2.01 3.03
N TRP A 102 -11.88 2.40 3.98
CA TRP A 102 -10.62 3.07 3.68
C TRP A 102 -9.71 2.21 2.79
N TYR A 103 -9.55 0.91 3.10
CA TYR A 103 -8.72 0.02 2.29
C TYR A 103 -9.23 -0.16 0.87
N ILE A 104 -10.55 -0.26 0.66
CA ILE A 104 -11.13 -0.34 -0.68
C ILE A 104 -10.79 0.92 -1.48
N ILE A 105 -10.96 2.10 -0.87
CA ILE A 105 -10.66 3.39 -1.52
C ILE A 105 -9.16 3.50 -1.81
N SER A 106 -8.31 3.21 -0.82
CA SER A 106 -6.84 3.26 -0.93
C SER A 106 -6.34 2.33 -2.05
N PHE A 107 -6.87 1.11 -2.12
CA PHE A 107 -6.55 0.15 -3.17
C PHE A 107 -6.93 0.69 -4.55
N GLY A 108 -8.15 1.23 -4.69
CA GLY A 108 -8.60 1.85 -5.94
C GLY A 108 -7.71 3.00 -6.40
N ILE A 109 -7.32 3.90 -5.48
CA ILE A 109 -6.42 5.01 -5.77
C ILE A 109 -5.06 4.49 -6.24
N THR A 110 -4.49 3.53 -5.50
CA THR A 110 -3.16 2.97 -5.82
C THR A 110 -3.14 2.32 -7.20
N HIS A 111 -4.16 1.53 -7.53
CA HIS A 111 -4.31 0.91 -8.84
C HIS A 111 -4.45 1.95 -9.96
N ALA A 112 -5.25 3.00 -9.75
CA ALA A 112 -5.40 4.08 -10.72
C ALA A 112 -4.09 4.84 -10.96
N LEU A 113 -3.34 5.14 -9.89
CA LEU A 113 -2.04 5.83 -9.98
C LEU A 113 -0.99 4.99 -10.70
N VAL A 114 -0.90 3.70 -10.39
CA VAL A 114 0.01 2.76 -11.07
C VAL A 114 -0.35 2.64 -12.54
N ALA A 115 -1.63 2.44 -12.86
CA ALA A 115 -2.10 2.36 -14.25
C ALA A 115 -1.78 3.65 -15.02
N MET A 116 -2.01 4.83 -14.42
CA MET A 116 -1.68 6.11 -15.03
C MET A 116 -0.18 6.23 -15.33
N ARG A 117 0.70 5.84 -14.39
CA ARG A 117 2.16 5.87 -14.61
C ARG A 117 2.58 4.92 -15.73
N ILE A 118 2.03 3.71 -15.77
CA ILE A 118 2.32 2.71 -16.81
C ILE A 118 1.87 3.22 -18.19
N LEU A 119 0.66 3.79 -18.29
CA LEU A 119 0.14 4.34 -19.53
C LEU A 119 1.01 5.51 -20.03
N LEU A 120 1.41 6.41 -19.14
CA LEU A 120 2.32 7.51 -19.48
C LEU A 120 3.66 6.98 -19.99
N ALA A 121 4.29 6.02 -19.30
CA ALA A 121 5.54 5.39 -19.74
C ALA A 121 5.38 4.70 -21.11
N SER A 122 4.25 4.02 -21.34
CA SER A 122 3.95 3.34 -22.61
C SER A 122 3.77 4.34 -23.76
N LEU A 123 3.09 5.45 -23.53
CA LEU A 123 2.92 6.51 -24.52
C LEU A 123 4.25 7.18 -24.85
N VAL A 124 5.10 7.44 -23.85
CA VAL A 124 6.45 7.99 -24.05
C VAL A 124 7.31 7.01 -24.85
N THR A 125 7.28 5.73 -24.50
CA THR A 125 8.02 4.69 -25.23
C THR A 125 7.55 4.60 -26.67
N LYS A 126 6.22 4.61 -26.90
CA LYS A 126 5.64 4.59 -28.24
C LYS A 126 5.97 5.84 -29.04
N ALA A 127 5.96 7.02 -28.43
CA ALA A 127 6.37 8.25 -29.07
C ALA A 127 7.86 8.20 -29.45
N HIS A 128 8.71 7.69 -28.56
CA HIS A 128 10.12 7.51 -28.83
C HIS A 128 10.36 6.49 -29.95
N THR A 129 9.69 5.32 -29.96
CA THR A 129 9.84 4.35 -31.04
C THR A 129 9.32 4.88 -32.37
N VAL A 130 8.13 5.47 -32.41
CA VAL A 130 7.55 6.05 -33.63
C VAL A 130 8.40 7.18 -34.19
N HIS A 131 9.03 8.00 -33.35
CA HIS A 131 9.87 9.10 -33.81
C HIS A 131 11.31 8.67 -34.15
N PHE A 132 11.85 7.65 -33.47
CA PHE A 132 13.24 7.20 -33.63
C PHE A 132 13.40 6.15 -34.75
N GLU A 133 12.42 5.28 -34.97
CA GLU A 133 12.46 4.24 -36.02
C GLU A 133 12.58 4.80 -37.46
N PRO A 134 11.84 5.87 -37.87
CA PRO A 134 12.03 6.45 -39.21
C PRO A 134 13.38 7.15 -39.36
N LEU A 135 13.91 7.77 -38.30
CA LEU A 135 15.25 8.37 -38.31
C LEU A 135 16.34 7.29 -38.46
N LEU A 136 16.20 6.16 -37.78
CA LEU A 136 17.11 5.03 -37.91
C LEU A 136 17.08 4.45 -39.33
N LYS A 137 15.89 4.31 -39.94
CA LYS A 137 15.74 3.87 -41.35
C LYS A 137 16.37 4.85 -42.34
N VAL A 138 16.19 6.16 -42.16
CA VAL A 138 16.82 7.19 -43.00
C VAL A 138 18.34 7.15 -42.86
N CYS A 139 18.86 7.01 -41.63
CA CYS A 139 20.29 6.94 -41.37
C CYS A 139 20.91 5.67 -41.98
N TYR A 140 20.24 4.52 -41.86
CA TYR A 140 20.70 3.27 -42.49
C TYR A 140 20.72 3.35 -44.03
N LEU A 141 19.70 3.98 -44.64
CA LEU A 141 19.65 4.20 -46.09
C LEU A 141 20.67 5.23 -46.61
N THR A 142 21.17 6.14 -45.76
CA THR A 142 22.21 7.11 -46.14
C THR A 142 23.63 6.59 -45.91
N ILE A 143 23.81 5.58 -45.04
CA ILE A 143 25.12 4.99 -44.73
C ILE A 143 25.39 3.72 -45.57
N ALA A 144 24.36 3.01 -46.07
CA ALA A 144 24.54 1.87 -46.96
C ALA A 144 25.14 2.34 -48.30
N PRO A 145 26.39 1.97 -48.65
CA PRO A 145 26.92 2.23 -49.98
C PRO A 145 26.20 1.32 -50.97
N PHE A 146 25.76 1.91 -52.09
CA PHE A 146 25.31 1.16 -53.27
C PHE A 146 26.43 0.26 -53.80
#